data_AF-A0AAE0TQ82-F1
#
_entry.id   AF-A0AAE0TQ82-F1
#
_cell.length_a   1.000
_cell.length_b   1.000
_cell.length_c   1.000
_cell.angle_alpha   90.00
_cell.angle_beta   90.00
_cell.angle_gamma   90.00
#
_symmetry.space_group_name_H-M   'P 1'
#
loop_
_entity.id
_entity.type
_entity.pdbx_description
1 polymer ?
#
loop_
_entity_poly.entity_id
_entity_poly.type
_entity_poly.pdbx_seq_one_letter_code
_entity_poly.pdbx_strand_id
1 'polypeptide(L)'
;MAARRDVTPIIQKFRNYLLRNKYNVNNRYEQEMSKRTQPPPNLPDGPSHKLANNYYCFRDGRREIVPPTKLYVGGRTALPAGESAEKSAETKVAKASKKIPKPGFYFNWDTGKPDIKD
;
A
#
# COMPACT_ATOMS: atom_id res chain seq x y z
N MET A 1 37.55 8.26 -23.71
CA MET A 1 37.15 7.71 -22.39
C MET A 1 37.95 6.45 -22.13
N ALA A 2 38.55 6.29 -20.95
CA ALA A 2 39.28 5.07 -20.62
C ALA A 2 38.31 3.88 -20.58
N ALA A 3 38.64 2.78 -21.26
CA ALA A 3 37.83 1.56 -21.24
C ALA A 3 37.71 1.00 -19.80
N ARG A 4 36.61 0.30 -19.52
CA ARG A 4 36.41 -0.41 -18.24
C ARG A 4 37.58 -1.38 -18.02
N ARG A 5 38.08 -1.48 -16.80
CA ARG A 5 39.10 -2.47 -16.46
C ARG A 5 38.45 -3.86 -16.53
N ASP A 6 38.99 -4.75 -17.36
CA ASP A 6 38.60 -6.16 -17.44
C ASP A 6 39.87 -7.01 -17.59
N VAL A 7 39.72 -8.33 -17.52
CA VAL A 7 40.79 -9.29 -17.76
C VAL A 7 41.29 -9.23 -19.22
N THR A 8 42.46 -9.82 -19.48
CA THR A 8 43.01 -9.88 -20.84
C THR A 8 42.01 -10.55 -21.81
N PRO A 9 42.01 -10.18 -23.10
CA PRO A 9 41.03 -10.72 -24.07
C PRO A 9 41.03 -12.25 -24.19
N ILE A 10 42.18 -12.90 -23.95
CA ILE A 10 42.30 -14.36 -23.97
C ILE A 10 41.52 -14.98 -22.79
N ILE A 11 41.74 -14.46 -21.58
CA ILE A 11 41.02 -14.92 -20.38
C ILE A 11 39.54 -14.58 -20.48
N GLN A 12 39.19 -13.44 -21.06
CA GLN A 12 37.80 -13.05 -21.29
C GLN A 12 37.07 -14.05 -22.20
N LYS A 13 37.69 -14.47 -23.31
CA LYS A 13 37.15 -15.51 -24.21
C LYS A 13 37.04 -16.86 -23.52
N PHE A 14 38.06 -17.26 -22.77
CA PHE A 14 38.05 -18.51 -22.00
C PHE A 14 36.93 -18.53 -20.95
N ARG A 15 36.76 -17.44 -20.20
CA ARG A 15 35.67 -17.26 -19.23
C ARG A 15 34.29 -17.36 -19.89
N ASN A 16 34.09 -16.64 -20.99
CA ASN A 16 32.82 -16.64 -21.71
C ASN A 16 32.52 -18.01 -22.34
N TYR A 17 33.56 -18.75 -22.75
CA TYR A 17 33.43 -20.11 -23.23
C TYR A 17 32.95 -21.06 -22.12
N LEU A 18 33.59 -21.04 -20.94
CA LEU A 18 33.20 -21.86 -19.80
C LEU A 18 31.80 -21.53 -19.27
N LEU A 19 31.42 -20.25 -19.26
CA LEU A 19 30.09 -19.80 -18.81
C LEU A 19 29.00 -19.98 -19.88
N ARG A 20 29.38 -20.37 -21.10
CA ARG A 20 28.49 -20.51 -22.28
C ARG A 20 27.68 -19.25 -22.63
N ASN A 21 28.00 -18.13 -21.99
CA ASN A 21 27.35 -16.84 -22.10
C ASN A 21 28.39 -15.73 -21.86
N LYS A 22 28.06 -14.52 -22.31
CA LYS A 22 28.88 -13.33 -22.01
C LYS A 22 28.81 -13.05 -20.50
N TYR A 23 29.98 -12.98 -19.87
CA TYR A 23 30.07 -12.64 -18.46
C TYR A 23 29.53 -11.23 -18.19
N ASN A 24 28.62 -11.11 -17.23
CA ASN A 24 28.17 -9.83 -16.71
C ASN A 24 29.05 -9.43 -15.52
N VAL A 25 29.63 -8.23 -15.55
CA VAL A 25 30.55 -7.76 -14.51
C VAL A 25 29.75 -7.09 -13.40
N ASN A 26 29.83 -7.64 -12.18
CA ASN A 26 29.10 -7.11 -11.02
C ASN A 26 29.85 -5.97 -10.32
N ASN A 27 31.12 -5.77 -10.65
CA ASN A 27 31.95 -4.71 -10.07
C ASN A 27 31.54 -3.36 -10.62
N ARG A 28 31.57 -2.34 -9.77
CA ARG A 28 31.24 -0.97 -10.14
C ARG A 28 32.50 -0.23 -10.58
N TYR A 29 32.45 0.36 -11.76
CA TYR A 29 33.54 1.16 -12.32
C TYR A 29 33.16 2.64 -12.39
N GLU A 30 34.16 3.50 -12.31
CA GLU A 30 33.99 4.96 -12.30
C GLU A 30 33.22 5.48 -13.52
N GLN A 31 33.37 4.85 -14.69
CA GLN A 31 32.70 5.25 -15.93
C GLN A 31 31.20 4.96 -15.95
N GLU A 32 30.74 4.03 -15.11
CA GLU A 32 29.33 3.61 -15.01
C GLU A 32 28.63 4.19 -13.80
N MET A 33 29.40 4.63 -12.81
CA MET A 33 28.90 5.28 -11.63
C MET A 33 28.73 6.78 -11.88
N SER A 34 27.74 7.36 -11.22
CA SER A 34 27.70 8.81 -11.07
C SER A 34 28.94 9.29 -10.30
N LYS A 35 29.40 10.51 -10.60
CA LYS A 35 30.54 11.13 -9.90
C LYS A 35 30.24 11.24 -8.40
N ARG A 36 31.29 11.17 -7.56
CA ARG A 36 31.13 11.39 -6.11
C ARG A 36 30.70 12.81 -5.78
N THR A 37 31.19 13.78 -6.54
CA THR A 37 30.80 15.19 -6.41
C THR A 37 29.62 15.46 -7.33
N GLN A 38 28.50 15.87 -6.73
CA GLN A 38 27.30 16.26 -7.45
C GLN A 38 27.12 17.78 -7.39
N PRO A 39 26.55 18.43 -8.42
CA PRO A 39 26.20 19.84 -8.36
C PRO A 39 25.12 20.07 -7.28
N PRO A 40 25.01 21.30 -6.75
CA PRO A 40 23.96 21.63 -5.78
C PRO A 40 22.58 21.41 -6.43
N PRO A 41 21.66 20.65 -5.78
CA PRO A 41 20.32 20.41 -6.32
C PRO A 41 19.40 21.61 -6.08
N ASN A 42 18.47 21.84 -7.00
CA ASN A 42 17.31 22.71 -6.79
C ASN A 42 16.05 21.83 -6.70
N LEU A 43 15.57 21.60 -5.47
CA LEU A 43 14.44 20.71 -5.21
C LEU A 43 13.12 21.46 -5.40
N PRO A 44 12.09 20.83 -6.00
CA PRO A 44 10.78 21.45 -6.10
C PRO A 44 10.12 21.56 -4.72
N ASP A 45 9.34 22.61 -4.55
CA ASP A 45 8.59 22.84 -3.33
C ASP A 45 7.46 21.82 -3.13
N GLY A 46 7.21 21.49 -1.86
CA GLY A 46 6.04 20.68 -1.48
C GLY A 46 4.70 21.40 -1.68
N PRO A 47 3.57 20.67 -1.66
CA PRO A 47 2.23 21.18 -2.02
C PRO A 47 1.69 22.26 -1.07
N SER A 48 2.29 22.43 0.11
CA SER A 48 1.93 23.46 1.09
C SER A 48 2.82 24.71 1.02
N HIS A 49 3.68 24.88 0.01
CA HIS A 49 4.38 26.14 -0.24
C HIS A 49 3.48 27.07 -1.08
N LYS A 50 2.38 27.53 -0.48
CA LYS A 50 1.41 28.44 -1.09
C LYS A 50 1.36 29.74 -0.29
N LEU A 51 1.33 30.87 -1.00
CA LEU A 51 1.32 32.22 -0.40
C LEU A 51 -0.04 32.59 0.23
N ALA A 52 -1.14 32.03 -0.28
CA ALA A 52 -2.50 32.30 0.18
C ALA A 52 -3.31 31.00 0.23
N ASN A 53 -4.44 31.02 0.94
CA ASN A 53 -5.38 29.90 1.08
C ASN A 53 -4.70 28.59 1.56
N ASN A 54 -3.84 28.70 2.56
CA ASN A 54 -3.00 27.61 3.06
C ASN A 54 -2.95 27.56 4.59
N TYR A 55 -4.10 27.80 5.22
CA TYR A 55 -4.22 27.74 6.67
C TYR A 55 -3.97 26.31 7.16
N TYR A 56 -3.16 26.18 8.23
CA TYR A 56 -2.80 24.88 8.79
C TYR A 56 -4.02 24.09 9.28
N CYS A 57 -5.06 24.77 9.77
CA CYS A 57 -6.28 24.14 10.28
C CYS A 57 -7.02 23.27 9.26
N PHE A 58 -6.90 23.55 7.95
CA PHE A 58 -7.55 22.76 6.89
C PHE A 58 -6.72 21.57 6.40
N ARG A 59 -5.47 21.43 6.84
CA ARG A 59 -4.55 20.35 6.43
C ARG A 59 -4.03 19.52 7.60
N ASP A 60 -4.46 19.83 8.81
CA ASP A 60 -4.02 19.16 10.02
C ASP A 60 -4.77 17.85 10.25
N GLY A 61 -4.37 16.81 9.52
CA GLY A 61 -4.92 15.45 9.68
C GLY A 61 -4.75 14.87 11.09
N ARG A 62 -3.86 15.42 11.93
CA ARG A 62 -3.73 14.98 13.34
C ARG A 62 -4.97 15.35 14.16
N ARG A 63 -5.67 16.43 13.79
CA ARG A 63 -6.88 16.90 14.46
C ARG A 63 -8.17 16.33 13.87
N GLU A 64 -8.09 15.70 12.70
CA GLU A 64 -9.21 14.98 12.08
C GLU A 64 -9.47 13.62 12.75
N ILE A 65 -8.56 13.17 13.62
CA ILE A 65 -8.70 11.91 14.34
C ILE A 65 -9.80 12.02 15.40
N VAL A 66 -10.85 11.23 15.22
CA VAL A 66 -11.97 11.08 16.16
C VAL A 66 -11.78 9.78 16.95
N PRO A 67 -12.20 9.70 18.23
CA PRO A 67 -12.23 8.44 18.96
C PRO A 67 -13.00 7.34 18.21
N PRO A 68 -12.63 6.05 18.40
CA PRO A 68 -13.26 4.96 17.68
C PRO A 68 -14.75 4.84 18.04
N THR A 69 -15.59 4.64 17.02
CA THR A 69 -17.02 4.37 17.19
C THR A 69 -17.23 3.04 17.92
N LYS A 70 -17.88 3.08 19.09
CA LYS A 70 -18.22 1.88 19.85
C LYS A 70 -19.43 1.19 19.21
N LEU A 71 -19.22 0.02 18.59
CA LEU A 71 -20.28 -0.78 17.97
C LEU A 71 -21.14 -1.53 19.00
N TYR A 72 -20.56 -1.85 20.16
CA TYR A 72 -21.23 -2.51 21.27
C TYR A 72 -20.66 -1.99 22.59
N VAL A 73 -21.53 -1.66 23.55
CA VAL A 73 -21.16 -1.30 24.92
C VAL A 73 -21.85 -2.29 25.83
N GLY A 74 -21.09 -3.08 26.58
CA GLY A 74 -21.62 -4.08 27.50
C GLY A 74 -22.40 -3.42 28.63
N GLY A 75 -23.73 -3.44 28.54
CA GLY A 75 -24.68 -2.99 29.54
C GLY A 75 -26.00 -3.73 29.34
N ARG A 76 -26.68 -4.10 30.43
CA ARG A 76 -27.94 -4.85 30.40
C ARG A 76 -28.93 -4.12 29.49
N THR A 77 -29.35 -4.76 28.40
CA THR A 77 -30.53 -4.32 27.64
C THR A 77 -31.71 -4.28 28.61
N ALA A 78 -32.27 -3.10 28.88
CA ALA A 78 -33.52 -3.02 29.62
C ALA A 78 -34.59 -3.79 28.85
N LEU A 79 -35.25 -4.74 29.51
CA LEU A 79 -36.39 -5.46 28.95
C LEU A 79 -37.48 -4.42 28.62
N PRO A 80 -38.09 -4.42 27.42
CA PRO A 80 -39.27 -3.60 27.19
C PRO A 80 -40.40 -4.08 28.11
N ALA A 81 -41.15 -3.13 28.69
CA ALA A 81 -42.30 -3.43 29.53
C ALA A 81 -43.34 -4.27 28.75
N GLY A 82 -43.91 -5.25 29.43
CA GLY A 82 -44.59 -6.44 28.87
C GLY A 82 -45.77 -6.21 27.93
N GLU A 83 -46.20 -4.97 27.68
CA GLU A 83 -47.34 -4.68 26.80
C GLU A 83 -46.94 -4.39 25.34
N SER A 84 -45.63 -4.19 25.07
CA SER A 84 -45.11 -3.96 23.71
C SER A 84 -44.33 -5.17 23.13
N ALA A 85 -44.30 -6.28 23.86
CA ALA A 85 -43.70 -7.54 23.40
C ALA A 85 -44.64 -8.30 22.44
N GLU A 86 -45.96 -8.17 22.58
CA GLU A 86 -46.91 -8.95 21.77
C GLU A 86 -47.05 -8.40 20.34
N LYS A 87 -46.99 -7.08 20.14
CA LYS A 87 -47.03 -6.47 18.78
C LYS A 87 -45.68 -6.45 18.05
N SER A 88 -44.57 -6.72 18.73
CA SER A 88 -43.24 -6.73 18.11
C SER A 88 -42.71 -8.13 17.83
N ALA A 89 -43.30 -9.16 18.47
CA ALA A 89 -42.97 -10.57 18.26
C ALA A 89 -43.46 -11.13 16.91
N GLU A 90 -44.57 -10.63 16.35
CA GLU A 90 -45.17 -11.21 15.15
C GLU A 90 -44.67 -10.61 13.81
N THR A 91 -43.92 -9.50 13.80
CA THR A 91 -43.53 -8.84 12.53
C THR A 91 -42.05 -8.90 12.15
N LYS A 92 -41.18 -9.59 12.91
CA LYS A 92 -39.76 -9.75 12.49
C LYS A 92 -39.14 -11.13 12.70
N VAL A 93 -39.95 -12.20 12.72
CA VAL A 93 -39.47 -13.54 12.33
C VAL A 93 -39.62 -13.70 10.80
N ALA A 94 -39.17 -12.70 10.05
CA ALA A 94 -39.01 -12.83 8.62
C ALA A 94 -37.71 -13.61 8.38
N LYS A 95 -37.86 -14.89 7.99
CA LYS A 95 -36.85 -15.68 7.29
C LYS A 95 -36.17 -14.81 6.24
N ALA A 96 -34.96 -14.36 6.55
CA ALA A 96 -33.99 -13.92 5.57
C ALA A 96 -32.67 -14.50 6.04
N SER A 97 -32.12 -15.44 5.28
CA SER A 97 -30.73 -15.87 5.35
C SER A 97 -29.84 -14.64 5.11
N LYS A 98 -29.66 -13.79 6.13
CA LYS A 98 -28.76 -12.65 6.09
C LYS A 98 -27.37 -13.22 5.87
N LYS A 99 -26.87 -13.06 4.64
CA LYS A 99 -25.48 -13.38 4.29
C LYS A 99 -24.59 -12.79 5.38
N ILE A 100 -23.72 -13.61 5.94
CA ILE A 100 -22.77 -13.19 6.96
C ILE A 100 -21.98 -12.01 6.38
N PRO A 101 -21.94 -10.84 7.07
CA PRO A 101 -21.18 -9.70 6.57
C PRO A 101 -19.70 -10.08 6.50
N LYS A 102 -19.10 -9.92 5.32
CA LYS A 102 -17.67 -10.11 5.11
C LYS A 102 -16.96 -8.75 5.29
N PRO A 103 -15.78 -8.70 5.91
CA PRO A 103 -15.03 -7.45 6.09
C PRO A 103 -14.54 -6.84 4.75
N GLY A 104 -14.44 -7.64 3.69
CA GLY A 104 -14.04 -7.21 2.35
C GLY A 104 -14.11 -8.34 1.33
N PHE A 105 -13.68 -8.06 0.10
CA PHE A 105 -13.57 -9.05 -0.97
C PHE A 105 -12.25 -9.83 -0.87
N TYR A 106 -12.27 -11.10 -1.28
CA TYR A 106 -11.05 -11.91 -1.41
C TYR A 106 -10.30 -11.55 -2.70
N PHE A 107 -8.96 -11.61 -2.67
CA PHE A 107 -8.10 -11.39 -3.83
C PHE A 107 -7.58 -12.73 -4.36
N ASN A 108 -7.86 -13.01 -5.63
CA ASN A 108 -7.36 -14.21 -6.29
C ASN A 108 -5.99 -13.93 -6.92
N TRP A 109 -4.94 -14.56 -6.37
CA TRP A 109 -3.55 -14.40 -6.83
C TRP A 109 -3.26 -15.08 -8.17
N ASP A 110 -4.05 -16.09 -8.56
CA ASP A 110 -3.85 -16.80 -9.83
C ASP A 110 -4.40 -16.00 -11.02
N THR A 111 -5.51 -15.28 -10.81
CA THR A 111 -6.13 -14.44 -11.85
C THR A 111 -5.74 -12.97 -11.73
N GLY A 112 -5.12 -12.56 -10.62
CA GLY A 112 -4.74 -11.18 -10.32
C GLY A 112 -5.93 -10.24 -10.13
N LYS A 113 -7.13 -10.79 -9.89
CA LYS A 113 -8.38 -10.02 -9.78
C LYS A 113 -9.06 -10.27 -8.43
N PRO A 114 -9.68 -9.24 -7.83
CA PRO A 114 -10.55 -9.45 -6.68
C PRO A 114 -11.83 -10.19 -7.11
N ASP A 115 -12.42 -10.98 -6.22
CA ASP A 115 -13.70 -11.67 -6.42
C ASP A 115 -14.89 -10.69 -6.36
N ILE A 116 -14.86 -9.68 -7.23
CA ILE A 116 -15.98 -8.78 -7.48
C ILE A 116 -16.83 -9.46 -8.54
N LYS A 117 -18.09 -9.78 -8.20
CA LYS A 117 -19.07 -10.18 -9.21
C LYS A 117 -19.50 -8.90 -9.93
N ASP A 118 -19.10 -8.77 -11.19
CA ASP A 118 -19.66 -7.77 -12.12
C ASP A 118 -21.19 -7.93 -12.22
#